data_AF-W7QIS0-F1
#
_entry.id   AF-W7QIS0-F1
#
_cell.length_a   1.000
_cell.length_b   1.000
_cell.length_c   1.000
_cell.angle_alpha   90.00
_cell.angle_beta   90.00
_cell.angle_gamma   90.00
#
_symmetry.space_group_name_H-M   'P 1'
#
loop_
_entity.id
_entity.type
_entity.pdbx_description
1 polymer ?
#
loop_
_entity_poly.entity_id
_entity_poly.type
_entity_poly.pdbx_seq_one_letter_code
_entity_poly.pdbx_strand_id
1 'polypeptide(L)' 'MTVELNYLDTGGEGTPLFVVHGLLGSADNWRSHVKQWQEHRRVVAVDLRNHGRSPMSRE' A
#
# COMPACT_ATOMS: atom_id res chain seq x y z
N MET A 1 20.57 -0.60 4.89
CA MET A 1 19.55 -0.63 5.95
C MET A 1 18.21 -1.03 5.35
N THR A 2 17.56 -2.04 5.95
CA THR A 2 16.18 -2.41 5.65
C THR A 2 15.23 -1.55 6.48
N VAL A 3 14.08 -1.18 5.92
CA VAL A 3 13.03 -0.43 6.61
C VAL A 3 11.75 -1.24 6.53
N GLU A 4 11.06 -1.40 7.65
CA GLU A 4 9.72 -1.99 7.69
C GLU A 4 8.72 -0.95 7.18
N LEU A 5 7.92 -1.29 6.18
CA LEU A 5 6.94 -0.38 5.58
C LEU A 5 5.54 -0.74 6.06
N ASN A 6 4.70 0.28 6.26
CA ASN A 6 3.27 0.08 6.44
C ASN A 6 2.62 -0.28 5.11
N TYR A 7 1.64 -1.17 5.16
CA TYR A 7 0.83 -1.54 4.00
C TYR A 7 -0.59 -1.93 4.42
N LEU A 8 -1.52 -1.81 3.48
CA LEU A 8 -2.82 -2.46 3.53
C LEU A 8 -2.74 -3.75 2.71
N ASP A 9 -3.30 -4.84 3.23
CA ASP A 9 -3.42 -6.12 2.52
C ASP A 9 -4.83 -6.65 2.71
N THR A 10 -5.53 -6.90 1.61
CA THR A 10 -6.90 -7.44 1.63
C THR A 10 -6.92 -8.95 1.80
N GLY A 11 -5.78 -9.63 1.69
CA GLY A 11 -5.71 -11.08 1.60
C GLY A 11 -6.43 -11.63 0.36
N GLY A 12 -6.71 -12.93 0.37
CA GLY A 12 -7.41 -13.63 -0.70
C GLY A 12 -6.50 -14.30 -1.73
N GLU A 13 -7.14 -14.98 -2.67
CA GLU A 13 -6.50 -15.82 -3.69
C GLU A 13 -6.37 -15.10 -5.05
N GLY A 14 -5.61 -15.69 -5.98
CA GLY A 14 -5.41 -15.16 -7.34
C GLY A 14 -4.14 -14.33 -7.51
N THR A 15 -3.94 -13.74 -8.69
CA THR A 15 -2.75 -12.90 -8.97
C THR A 15 -2.86 -11.58 -8.21
N PRO A 16 -1.93 -11.29 -7.27
CA PRO A 16 -2.03 -10.10 -6.44
C PRO A 16 -1.75 -8.83 -7.25
N LEU A 17 -2.45 -7.75 -6.89
CA LEU A 17 -2.14 -6.40 -7.36
C LEU A 17 -1.38 -5.64 -6.27
N PHE A 18 -0.14 -5.27 -6.55
CA PHE A 18 0.68 -4.42 -5.69
C PHE A 18 0.60 -2.96 -6.16
N VAL A 19 0.24 -2.05 -5.26
CA VAL A 19 -0.06 -0.65 -5.60
C VAL A 19 0.88 0.28 -4.84
N VAL A 20 1.51 1.18 -5.59
CA VAL A 20 2.44 2.19 -5.08
C VAL A 20 1.86 3.57 -5.37
N HIS A 21 1.87 4.44 -4.37
CA HIS A 21 1.42 5.83 -4.53
C HIS A 21 2.50 6.72 -5.18
N GLY A 22 2.08 7.89 -5.66
CA GLY A 22 2.97 8.92 -6.22
C GLY A 22 3.48 9.92 -5.17
N LEU A 23 4.05 11.02 -5.66
CA LEU A 23 4.56 12.13 -4.85
C LEU A 23 3.50 12.68 -3.88
N LEU A 24 3.89 12.92 -2.62
CA LEU A 24 3.00 13.39 -1.52
C LEU A 24 1.80 12.44 -1.23
N GLY A 25 1.87 11.19 -1.68
CA GLY A 25 0.81 10.21 -1.49
C GLY A 25 0.98 9.29 -0.28
N SER A 26 0.01 8.38 -0.13
CA SER A 26 0.02 7.25 0.80
C SER A 26 -0.87 6.13 0.25
N ALA A 27 -0.81 4.94 0.86
CA ALA A 27 -1.71 3.83 0.57
C ALA A 27 -3.19 4.22 0.70
N ASP A 28 -3.50 5.19 1.57
CA ASP A 28 -4.87 5.67 1.79
C ASP A 28 -5.48 6.35 0.54
N ASN A 29 -4.66 6.85 -0.40
CA ASN A 29 -5.16 7.39 -1.68
C ASN A 29 -5.92 6.34 -2.51
N TRP A 30 -5.63 5.05 -2.30
CA TRP A 30 -6.18 3.97 -3.10
C TRP A 30 -7.43 3.33 -2.51
N ARG A 31 -7.95 3.79 -1.35
CA ARG A 31 -9.04 3.10 -0.62
C ARG A 31 -10.27 2.76 -1.47
N SER A 32 -10.75 3.70 -2.29
CA SER A 32 -11.92 3.46 -3.16
C SER A 32 -11.63 2.42 -4.24
N HIS A 33 -10.43 2.44 -4.80
CA HIS A 33 -9.97 1.51 -5.82
C HIS A 33 -9.74 0.12 -5.24
N VAL A 34 -9.10 0.03 -4.06
CA VAL A 34 -8.91 -1.22 -3.31
C VAL A 34 -10.26 -1.89 -3.07
N LYS A 35 -11.29 -1.12 -2.68
CA LYS A 35 -12.64 -1.65 -2.46
C LYS A 35 -13.20 -2.38 -3.69
N GLN A 36 -12.91 -1.90 -4.89
CA GLN A 36 -13.36 -2.50 -6.15
C GLN A 36 -12.45 -3.65 -6.58
N TRP A 37 -11.13 -3.46 -6.53
CA TRP A 37 -10.17 -4.47 -7.00
C TRP A 37 -10.17 -5.73 -6.15
N GLN A 38 -10.43 -5.60 -4.84
CA GLN A 38 -10.43 -6.75 -3.92
C GLN A 38 -11.56 -7.76 -4.20
N GLU A 39 -12.56 -7.41 -5.01
CA GLU A 39 -13.64 -8.33 -5.41
C GLU A 39 -13.14 -9.49 -6.29
N HIS A 40 -11.95 -9.35 -6.90
CA HIS A 40 -11.44 -10.31 -7.88
C HIS A 40 -10.00 -10.77 -7.64
N ARG A 41 -9.25 -10.11 -6.75
CA ARG A 41 -7.84 -10.40 -6.50
C ARG A 41 -7.40 -9.83 -5.15
N ARG A 42 -6.37 -10.43 -4.56
CA ARG A 42 -5.64 -9.82 -3.45
C ARG A 42 -5.05 -8.47 -3.87
N VAL A 43 -5.20 -7.45 -3.02
CA VAL A 43 -4.63 -6.12 -3.24
C VAL A 43 -3.73 -5.76 -2.06
N VAL A 44 -2.51 -5.34 -2.37
CA VAL A 44 -1.55 -4.83 -1.40
C VAL A 44 -1.18 -3.40 -1.78
N ALA A 45 -1.51 -2.43 -0.92
CA ALA A 45 -1.16 -1.03 -1.12
C ALA A 45 -0.16 -0.58 -0.05
N VAL A 46 1.01 -0.11 -0.48
CA VAL A 46 2.13 0.20 0.42
C VAL A 46 2.29 1.70 0.63
N ASP A 47 2.64 2.10 1.86
CA ASP A 47 3.18 3.41 2.15
C ASP A 47 4.70 3.39 1.89
N LEU A 48 5.17 4.21 0.94
CA LEU A 48 6.61 4.35 0.70
C LEU A 48 7.32 4.91 1.94
N ARG A 49 8.64 4.74 2.01
CA ARG A 49 9.46 5.33 3.08
C ARG A 49 9.14 6.82 3.24
N ASN A 50 9.04 7.27 4.48
CA ASN A 50 8.72 8.65 4.85
C ASN A 50 7.32 9.14 4.40
N HIS A 51 6.39 8.22 4.08
CA HIS A 51 5.02 8.54 3.68
C HIS A 51 4.00 7.74 4.50
N GLY A 52 2.77 8.26 4.56
CA GLY A 52 1.66 7.59 5.23
C GLY A 52 1.98 7.19 6.67
N ARG A 53 1.81 5.90 6.99
CA ARG A 53 2.12 5.31 8.29
C ARG A 53 3.46 4.57 8.31
N SER A 54 4.23 4.59 7.21
CA SER A 54 5.58 4.03 7.20
C SER A 54 6.53 4.87 8.08
N PRO A 55 7.60 4.29 8.64
CA PRO A 55 8.54 5.01 9.47
C PRO A 55 9.09 6.27 8.79
N MET A 56 9.07 7.36 9.54
CA MET A 56 9.70 8.62 9.17
C MET A 56 11.17 8.56 9.63
N SER A 57 12.07 8.37 8.67
CA SER A 57 13.51 8.53 8.90
C SER A 57 13.85 10.02 9.04
N ARG A 58 14.75 10.34 9.97
CA ARG A 58 15.35 11.68 10.14
C ARG A 58 16.75 11.79 9.54
N GLU A 59 17.17 10.76 8.79
CA GLU A 59 18.42 10.79 8.01
C GLU A 59 18.28 11.65 6.76
#